data_AF-A0A4Q3CH58-F1
#
_entry.id   AF-A0A4Q3CH58-F1
#
_cell.length_a   1.000
_cell.length_b   1.000
_cell.length_c   1.000
_cell.angle_alpha   90.00
_cell.angle_beta   90.00
_cell.angle_gamma   90.00
#
_symmetry.space_group_name_H-M   'P 1'
#
loop_
_entity.id
_entity.type
_entity.pdbx_description
1 polymer ?
#
loop_
_entity_poly.entity_id
_entity_poly.type
_entity_poly.pdbx_seq_one_letter_code
_entity_poly.pdbx_strand_id
1 'polypeptide(L)'
;MKKLLLFCVLCSCFSGTVSAQQKLYTISADSSSFQLTVEGASLLASLPLKCIEQEYPNKTSHTSSSDSDHVLTPKQLHPAFYGCFDWHSCVHGHWMLIRLLKLFPNLPEASRIRDILNRTITSETIKQELR
;
A
#
# COMPACT_ATOMS: atom_id res chain seq x y z
N MET A 1 -3.15 -20.41 57.15
CA MET A 1 -1.97 -20.61 56.27
C MET A 1 -2.31 -21.29 54.92
N LYS A 2 -3.47 -21.02 54.30
CA LYS A 2 -3.81 -21.51 52.94
C LYS A 2 -4.35 -20.42 51.99
N LYS A 3 -4.59 -19.20 52.50
CA LYS A 3 -5.03 -18.05 51.69
C LYS A 3 -3.88 -17.15 51.20
N LEU A 4 -2.65 -17.40 51.66
CA LEU A 4 -1.49 -16.57 51.30
C LEU A 4 -0.73 -17.09 50.06
N LEU A 5 -0.96 -18.34 49.65
CA LEU A 5 -0.30 -18.93 48.48
C LEU A 5 -1.03 -18.67 47.15
N LEU A 6 -2.26 -18.17 47.18
CA LEU A 6 -3.07 -17.97 45.97
C LEU A 6 -2.85 -16.60 45.30
N PHE A 7 -2.05 -15.71 45.92
CA PHE A 7 -1.79 -14.37 45.37
C PHE A 7 -0.47 -14.30 44.58
N CYS A 8 0.45 -15.26 44.75
CA CYS A 8 1.74 -15.25 44.06
C CYS A 8 1.73 -15.86 42.65
N VAL A 9 0.66 -16.55 42.23
CA VAL A 9 0.63 -17.24 40.93
C VAL A 9 0.05 -16.36 39.80
N LEU A 10 -0.57 -15.23 40.13
CA LEU A 10 -1.19 -14.33 39.12
C LEU A 10 -0.25 -13.25 38.56
N CYS A 11 0.97 -13.10 39.08
CA CYS A 11 1.93 -12.09 38.61
C CYS A 11 3.01 -12.62 37.66
N SER A 12 2.96 -13.89 37.25
CA SER A 12 4.09 -14.53 36.53
C SER A 12 3.97 -14.59 35.01
N CYS A 13 2.86 -14.14 34.41
CA CYS A 13 2.60 -14.40 32.98
C CYS A 13 2.25 -13.14 32.16
N PHE A 14 2.91 -12.01 32.45
CA PHE A 14 2.89 -10.87 31.53
C PHE A 14 4.29 -10.30 31.30
N SER A 15 5.25 -11.19 31.00
CA SER A 15 6.38 -10.82 30.14
C SER A 15 5.89 -10.78 28.68
N GLY A 16 4.78 -10.09 28.44
CA GLY A 16 4.46 -9.61 27.10
C GLY A 16 5.54 -8.60 26.81
N THR A 17 6.43 -8.92 25.88
CA THR A 17 7.29 -7.93 25.23
C THR A 17 6.38 -6.78 24.82
N VAL A 18 6.46 -5.66 25.53
CA VAL A 18 5.92 -4.39 25.03
C VAL A 18 6.75 -4.13 23.79
N SER A 19 6.24 -4.56 22.63
CA SER A 19 6.84 -4.23 21.35
C SER A 19 6.79 -2.71 21.28
N ALA A 20 7.94 -2.07 21.48
CA ALA A 20 8.06 -0.63 21.30
C ALA A 20 7.55 -0.36 19.89
N GLN A 21 6.46 0.40 19.77
CA GLN A 21 5.86 0.72 18.48
C GLN A 21 6.96 1.31 17.59
N GLN A 22 7.32 0.59 16.53
CA GLN A 22 8.36 1.03 15.61
C GLN A 22 7.95 2.39 15.05
N LYS A 23 8.83 3.37 15.17
CA LYS A 23 8.56 4.72 14.71
C LYS A 23 8.50 4.70 13.18
N LEU A 24 7.36 5.07 12.59
CA LEU A 24 7.16 5.05 11.14
C LEU A 24 7.81 6.24 10.41
N TYR A 25 8.08 7.32 11.16
CA TYR A 25 8.73 8.52 10.63
C TYR A 25 9.47 9.25 11.75
N THR A 26 10.49 10.01 11.42
CA THR A 26 11.13 10.99 12.30
C THR A 26 10.69 12.39 11.91
N ILE A 27 10.68 13.31 12.87
CA ILE A 27 10.43 14.74 12.63
C ILE A 27 11.74 15.46 12.99
N SER A 28 12.13 16.46 12.20
CA SER A 28 13.28 17.30 12.50
C SER A 28 13.06 18.09 13.81
N ALA A 29 14.13 18.48 14.48
CA ALA A 29 14.03 19.17 15.78
C ALA A 29 13.24 20.49 15.71
N ASP A 30 13.27 21.15 14.56
CA ASP A 30 12.54 22.39 14.25
C ASP A 30 11.11 22.14 13.72
N SER A 31 10.67 20.89 13.63
CA SER A 31 9.36 20.47 13.10
C SER A 31 9.06 20.87 11.64
N SER A 32 10.08 21.24 10.85
CA SER A 32 9.91 21.66 9.46
C SER A 32 9.84 20.52 8.46
N SER A 33 10.30 19.32 8.84
CA SER A 33 10.37 18.16 7.94
C SER A 33 10.08 16.85 8.65
N PHE A 34 9.60 15.88 7.89
CA PHE A 34 9.50 14.49 8.32
C PHE A 34 10.30 13.59 7.39
N GLN A 35 10.90 12.53 7.93
CA GLN A 35 11.57 11.50 7.17
C GLN A 35 10.94 10.15 7.49
N LEU A 36 10.60 9.40 6.46
CA LEU A 36 10.04 8.07 6.61
C LEU A 36 11.12 7.08 7.07
N THR A 37 10.79 6.17 7.98
CA THR A 37 11.67 5.04 8.33
C THR A 37 11.46 3.89 7.34
N VAL A 38 12.30 2.85 7.41
CA VAL A 38 12.13 1.65 6.57
C VAL A 38 10.81 0.96 6.91
N GLU A 39 10.44 0.91 8.18
CA GLU A 39 9.18 0.33 8.67
C GLU A 39 7.98 1.14 8.17
N GLY A 40 8.07 2.47 8.19
CA GLY A 40 7.07 3.35 7.58
C GLY A 40 6.93 3.15 6.08
N ALA A 41 8.05 2.98 5.38
CA ALA A 41 8.10 2.71 3.95
C ALA A 41 7.47 1.36 3.59
N SER A 42 7.78 0.31 4.35
CA SER A 42 7.16 -1.02 4.19
C SER A 42 5.65 -0.97 4.47
N LEU A 43 5.21 -0.28 5.53
CA LEU A 43 3.79 -0.07 5.80
C LEU A 43 3.10 0.65 4.65
N LEU A 44 3.66 1.77 4.16
CA LEU A 44 3.10 2.48 3.02
C LEU A 44 3.06 1.62 1.76
N ALA A 45 4.09 0.83 1.49
CA ALA A 45 4.10 -0.10 0.36
C ALA A 45 2.99 -1.15 0.45
N SER A 46 2.68 -1.63 1.66
CA SER A 46 1.65 -2.66 1.87
C SER A 46 0.25 -2.22 1.45
N LEU A 47 -0.05 -0.92 1.51
CA LEU A 47 -1.38 -0.37 1.22
C LEU A 47 -1.77 -0.57 -0.25
N PRO A 48 -1.05 -0.04 -1.26
CA PRO A 48 -1.37 -0.27 -2.65
C PRO A 48 -1.13 -1.73 -3.05
N LEU A 49 -0.11 -2.41 -2.51
CA LEU A 49 0.14 -3.83 -2.81
C LEU A 49 -1.05 -4.74 -2.46
N LYS A 50 -1.93 -4.31 -1.55
CA LYS A 50 -3.17 -5.03 -1.22
C LYS A 50 -4.21 -4.96 -2.33
N CYS A 51 -4.26 -3.87 -3.10
CA CYS A 51 -5.38 -3.60 -4.02
C CYS A 51 -4.98 -3.35 -5.48
N ILE A 52 -3.71 -3.10 -5.79
CA ILE A 52 -3.24 -2.61 -7.10
C ILE A 52 -3.55 -3.53 -8.30
N GLU A 53 -3.86 -4.80 -8.03
CA GLU A 53 -4.30 -5.78 -9.04
C GLU A 53 -5.75 -6.25 -8.84
N GLN A 54 -6.45 -5.71 -7.83
CA GLN A 54 -7.83 -6.07 -7.49
C GLN A 54 -8.81 -5.18 -8.28
N GLU A 55 -9.51 -5.77 -9.24
CA GLU A 55 -10.40 -5.04 -10.15
C GLU A 55 -11.73 -4.60 -9.52
N TYR A 56 -12.27 -5.35 -8.55
CA TYR A 56 -13.56 -5.04 -7.92
C TYR A 56 -13.51 -5.14 -6.40
N PRO A 57 -14.30 -4.32 -5.66
CA PRO A 57 -15.17 -3.24 -6.16
C PRO A 57 -14.35 -2.06 -6.70
N ASN A 58 -14.86 -1.39 -7.75
CA ASN A 58 -14.20 -0.23 -8.36
C ASN A 58 -15.20 0.84 -8.80
N LYS A 59 -14.82 2.10 -8.60
CA LYS A 59 -15.52 3.32 -9.00
C LYS A 59 -14.78 3.94 -10.19
N THR A 60 -15.18 3.56 -11.39
CA THR A 60 -14.49 3.93 -12.64
C THR A 60 -14.42 5.43 -12.88
N SER A 61 -15.41 6.21 -12.45
CA SER A 61 -15.49 7.68 -12.64
C SER A 61 -15.17 8.13 -14.08
N HIS A 62 -15.52 7.28 -15.06
CA HIS A 62 -15.22 7.46 -16.47
C HIS A 62 -16.24 8.39 -17.14
N THR A 63 -15.75 9.31 -17.98
CA THR A 63 -16.58 10.15 -18.84
C THR A 63 -16.84 9.42 -20.16
N SER A 64 -18.06 8.97 -20.36
CA SER A 64 -18.50 8.29 -21.57
C SER A 64 -18.90 9.29 -22.65
N SER A 65 -18.51 9.03 -23.90
CA SER A 65 -18.93 9.80 -25.09
C SER A 65 -19.99 9.08 -25.91
N SER A 66 -20.21 7.79 -25.62
CA SER A 66 -21.15 6.91 -26.31
C SER A 66 -21.64 5.79 -25.40
N ASP A 67 -22.71 5.10 -25.80
CA ASP A 67 -23.24 3.94 -25.08
C ASP A 67 -22.21 2.80 -24.94
N SER A 68 -21.30 2.65 -25.91
CA SER A 68 -20.24 1.64 -25.83
C SER A 68 -19.23 1.91 -24.72
N ASP A 69 -19.09 3.17 -24.27
CA ASP A 69 -18.18 3.52 -23.17
C ASP A 69 -18.78 3.19 -21.80
N HIS A 70 -20.11 3.15 -21.71
CA HIS A 70 -20.82 2.86 -20.46
C HIS A 70 -20.72 1.39 -20.01
N VAL A 71 -20.38 0.48 -20.92
CA VAL A 71 -20.32 -0.97 -20.65
C VAL A 71 -18.91 -1.48 -20.36
N LEU A 72 -17.90 -0.60 -20.36
CA LEU A 72 -16.51 -0.99 -20.14
C LEU A 72 -16.23 -1.31 -18.67
N THR A 73 -15.51 -2.41 -18.44
CA THR A 73 -14.97 -2.80 -17.13
C THR A 73 -13.81 -1.88 -16.72
N PRO A 74 -13.44 -1.79 -15.42
CA PRO A 74 -12.29 -1.01 -14.97
C PRO A 74 -11.00 -1.37 -15.72
N LYS A 75 -10.77 -2.66 -16.00
CA LYS A 75 -9.57 -3.10 -16.73
C LYS A 75 -9.59 -2.79 -18.23
N GLN A 76 -10.77 -2.70 -18.84
CA GLN A 76 -10.89 -2.23 -20.22
C GLN A 76 -10.67 -0.72 -20.33
N LEU A 77 -11.13 0.04 -19.33
CA LEU A 77 -10.94 1.48 -19.24
C LEU A 77 -9.49 1.85 -18.95
N HIS A 78 -8.89 1.19 -17.96
CA HIS A 78 -7.58 1.55 -17.41
C HIS A 78 -6.68 0.33 -17.22
N PRO A 79 -6.20 -0.33 -18.28
CA PRO A 79 -5.48 -1.60 -18.17
C PRO A 79 -4.18 -1.54 -17.36
N ALA A 80 -3.54 -0.38 -17.23
CA ALA A 80 -2.38 -0.20 -16.34
C ALA A 80 -2.79 0.13 -14.91
N PHE A 81 -3.94 0.78 -14.73
CA PHE A 81 -4.38 1.37 -13.46
C PHE A 81 -5.78 0.88 -13.03
N TYR A 82 -6.12 -0.37 -13.32
CA TYR A 82 -7.45 -0.92 -13.12
C TYR A 82 -7.77 -1.31 -11.68
N GLY A 83 -6.73 -1.56 -10.88
CA GLY A 83 -6.88 -2.03 -9.52
C GLY A 83 -7.41 -0.97 -8.55
N CYS A 84 -7.44 -1.35 -7.27
CA CYS A 84 -7.91 -0.53 -6.16
C CYS A 84 -9.37 -0.06 -6.33
N PHE A 85 -9.83 0.73 -5.37
CA PHE A 85 -11.22 1.18 -5.37
C PHE A 85 -11.55 2.15 -6.51
N ASP A 86 -10.57 2.88 -7.04
CA ASP A 86 -10.73 3.70 -8.24
C ASP A 86 -9.40 3.87 -8.96
N TRP A 87 -9.49 4.29 -10.23
CA TRP A 87 -8.35 4.58 -11.10
C TRP A 87 -7.34 5.52 -10.45
N HIS A 88 -7.79 6.61 -9.84
CA HIS A 88 -6.93 7.64 -9.26
C HIS A 88 -6.09 7.09 -8.11
N SER A 89 -6.72 6.31 -7.22
CA SER A 89 -6.08 5.60 -6.13
C SER A 89 -5.04 4.61 -6.64
N CYS A 90 -5.33 3.93 -7.75
CA CYS A 90 -4.40 3.01 -8.39
C CYS A 90 -3.17 3.74 -8.96
N VAL A 91 -3.38 4.88 -9.64
CA VAL A 91 -2.29 5.75 -10.13
C VAL A 91 -1.41 6.23 -8.97
N HIS A 92 -2.02 6.73 -7.88
CA HIS A 92 -1.28 7.14 -6.68
C HIS A 92 -0.52 5.97 -6.03
N GLY A 93 -1.12 4.79 -6.00
CA GLY A 93 -0.48 3.57 -5.53
C GLY A 93 0.77 3.23 -6.32
N HIS A 94 0.67 3.19 -7.65
CA HIS A 94 1.81 2.96 -8.54
C HIS A 94 2.92 4.00 -8.33
N TRP A 95 2.57 5.29 -8.29
CA TRP A 95 3.54 6.36 -8.09
C TRP A 95 4.23 6.28 -6.73
N MET A 96 3.47 6.00 -5.66
CA MET A 96 4.02 5.83 -4.32
C MET A 96 5.00 4.66 -4.29
N LEU A 97 4.66 3.52 -4.89
CA LEU A 97 5.54 2.36 -4.97
C LEU A 97 6.85 2.67 -5.72
N ILE A 98 6.77 3.36 -6.86
CA ILE A 98 7.96 3.81 -7.61
C ILE A 98 8.81 4.76 -6.76
N ARG A 99 8.18 5.70 -6.05
CA ARG A 99 8.88 6.65 -5.17
C ARG A 99 9.57 5.93 -4.01
N LEU A 100 8.92 4.95 -3.40
CA LEU A 100 9.49 4.13 -2.33
C LEU A 100 10.68 3.31 -2.83
N LEU A 101 10.63 2.71 -4.02
CA LEU A 101 11.79 2.03 -4.62
C LEU A 101 13.00 2.97 -4.83
N LYS A 102 12.76 4.25 -5.13
CA LYS A 102 13.83 5.24 -5.32
C LYS A 102 14.44 5.70 -3.99
N LEU A 103 13.63 5.81 -2.94
CA LEU A 103 14.08 6.30 -1.63
C LEU A 103 14.63 5.17 -0.74
N PHE A 104 14.07 3.96 -0.86
CA PHE A 104 14.38 2.79 -0.06
C PHE A 104 14.61 1.57 -0.98
N PRO A 105 15.73 1.52 -1.72
CA PRO A 105 15.97 0.50 -2.75
C PRO A 105 16.02 -0.93 -2.19
N ASN A 106 16.29 -1.09 -0.90
CA ASN A 106 16.42 -2.37 -0.20
C ASN A 106 15.17 -2.74 0.62
N LEU A 107 13.99 -2.18 0.30
CA LEU A 107 12.75 -2.57 0.95
C LEU A 107 12.50 -4.08 0.82
N PRO A 108 11.94 -4.74 1.86
CA PRO A 108 11.54 -6.13 1.77
C PRO A 108 10.59 -6.41 0.60
N GLU A 109 9.71 -5.45 0.28
CA GLU A 109 8.72 -5.56 -0.80
C GLU A 109 9.29 -5.24 -2.19
N ALA A 110 10.56 -4.82 -2.31
CA ALA A 110 11.10 -4.25 -3.54
C ALA A 110 10.95 -5.17 -4.77
N SER A 111 11.20 -6.47 -4.61
CA SER A 111 11.01 -7.45 -5.70
C SER A 111 9.55 -7.50 -6.13
N ARG A 112 8.62 -7.67 -5.18
CA ARG A 112 7.18 -7.73 -5.45
C ARG A 112 6.67 -6.45 -6.12
N ILE A 113 7.16 -5.28 -5.69
CA ILE A 113 6.81 -4.01 -6.33
C ILE A 113 7.25 -4.02 -7.79
N ARG A 114 8.50 -4.41 -8.09
CA ARG A 114 9.00 -4.47 -9.47
C ARG A 114 8.20 -5.46 -10.32
N ASP A 115 7.85 -6.61 -9.77
CA ASP A 115 7.05 -7.62 -10.48
C ASP A 115 5.66 -7.11 -10.86
N ILE A 116 5.02 -6.34 -9.98
CA ILE A 116 3.73 -5.69 -10.28
C ILE A 116 3.91 -4.62 -11.34
N LEU A 117 4.87 -3.70 -11.16
CA LEU A 117 5.12 -2.61 -12.09
C LEU A 117 5.44 -3.13 -13.51
N ASN A 118 6.22 -4.20 -13.63
CA ASN A 118 6.56 -4.83 -14.91
C ASN A 118 5.36 -5.48 -15.60
N ARG A 119 4.32 -5.88 -14.85
CA ARG A 119 3.09 -6.47 -15.39
C ARG A 119 2.03 -5.42 -15.74
N THR A 120 1.96 -4.33 -14.98
CA THR A 120 0.92 -3.31 -15.15
C THR A 120 1.36 -2.14 -16.03
N ILE A 121 2.65 -1.74 -15.98
CA ILE A 121 3.21 -0.64 -16.77
C ILE A 121 4.04 -1.22 -17.93
N THR A 122 3.35 -1.65 -18.99
CA THR A 122 3.98 -2.07 -20.25
C THR A 122 3.72 -1.03 -21.34
N SER A 123 4.48 -1.09 -22.43
CA SER A 123 4.23 -0.21 -23.58
C SER A 123 2.81 -0.38 -24.12
N GLU A 124 2.29 -1.60 -24.11
CA GLU A 124 0.93 -1.93 -24.54
C GLU A 124 -0.10 -1.32 -23.61
N THR A 125 -0.01 -1.54 -22.29
CA THR A 125 -1.02 -1.03 -21.34
C THR A 125 -1.02 0.50 -21.30
N ILE A 126 0.15 1.14 -21.30
CA ILE A 126 0.25 2.60 -21.30
C ILE A 126 -0.28 3.21 -22.58
N LYS A 127 -0.06 2.59 -23.75
CA LYS A 127 -0.66 3.07 -25.01
C LYS A 127 -2.19 3.08 -24.95
N GLN A 128 -2.80 2.20 -24.16
CA GLN A 128 -4.25 2.17 -23.99
C GLN A 128 -4.78 3.23 -23.01
N GLU A 129 -3.95 3.69 -22.05
CA GLU A 129 -4.30 4.78 -21.14
C GLU A 129 -4.29 6.16 -21.83
N LEU A 130 -3.61 6.29 -22.97
CA LEU A 130 -3.46 7.54 -23.72
C LEU A 130 -4.51 7.74 -24.83
N ARG A 131 -5.54 6.89 -24.85
CA ARG A 131 -6.58 6.89 -25.89
C ARG A 131 -7.46 8.14 -25.82
#